data_AF-A0A1F3KJM3-F1
#
_entry.id   AF-A0A1F3KJM3-F1
#
_cell.length_a   1.000
_cell.length_b   1.000
_cell.length_c   1.000
_cell.angle_alpha   90.00
_cell.angle_beta   90.00
_cell.angle_gamma   90.00
#
_symmetry.space_group_name_H-M   'P 1'
#
loop_
_entity.id
_entity.type
_entity.pdbx_description
1 polymer ?
#
loop_
_entity_poly.entity_id
_entity_poly.type
_entity_poly.pdbx_seq_one_letter_code
_entity_poly.pdbx_strand_id
1 'polypeptide(L)'
;MKLYALILSVVFGAIILTSCGGSKSSDNPFIGKWEITEAEGTMAEMNKGTVYEFIDDSNVEFSLGGIKTKATYKKSGDTLSYSFGTINMSAIVKVEGNKMNFQSLTSDQKFVLTKK
;
A
#
# COMPACT_ATOMS: atom_id res chain seq x y z
N MET A 1 -14.38 -35.09 65.91
CA MET A 1 -13.00 -34.54 65.91
C MET A 1 -12.91 -33.50 64.81
N LYS A 2 -12.51 -32.26 65.18
CA LYS A 2 -11.92 -31.16 64.38
C LYS A 2 -12.76 -30.65 63.17
N LEU A 3 -13.40 -29.47 63.20
CA LEU A 3 -12.83 -28.08 63.12
C LEU A 3 -12.00 -27.95 61.82
N TYR A 4 -12.28 -27.11 60.81
CA TYR A 4 -12.36 -25.63 60.74
C TYR A 4 -12.99 -25.23 59.37
N ALA A 5 -13.91 -24.26 59.30
CA ALA A 5 -13.72 -22.86 58.88
C ALA A 5 -13.17 -22.61 57.45
N LEU A 6 -14.07 -22.05 56.60
CA LEU A 6 -13.92 -20.87 55.74
C LEU A 6 -12.51 -20.53 55.17
N ILE A 7 -12.33 -20.61 53.85
CA ILE A 7 -11.51 -19.63 53.10
C ILE A 7 -12.23 -19.24 51.80
N LEU A 8 -12.71 -18.00 51.83
CA LEU A 8 -13.12 -17.15 50.73
C LEU A 8 -11.91 -16.91 49.81
N SER A 9 -11.98 -17.28 48.54
CA SER A 9 -11.03 -16.79 47.52
C SER A 9 -11.79 -16.01 46.47
N VAL A 10 -12.01 -14.74 46.80
CA VAL A 10 -12.31 -13.68 45.84
C VAL A 10 -11.07 -13.52 44.97
N VAL A 11 -11.13 -13.92 43.70
CA VAL A 11 -10.16 -13.50 42.70
C VAL A 11 -10.81 -12.40 41.87
N PHE A 12 -10.53 -11.17 42.28
CA PHE A 12 -10.61 -10.00 41.40
C PHE A 12 -9.57 -10.18 40.28
N GLY A 13 -10.04 -10.47 39.07
CA GLY A 13 -9.27 -10.37 37.84
C GLY A 13 -9.90 -9.30 36.96
N ALA A 14 -9.46 -8.06 37.13
CA ALA A 14 -9.85 -6.95 36.28
C ALA A 14 -9.35 -7.15 34.84
N ILE A 15 -10.27 -6.93 33.89
CA ILE A 15 -10.11 -6.13 32.67
C ILE A 15 -8.76 -6.29 31.95
N ILE A 16 -8.76 -6.92 30.77
CA ILE A 16 -8.30 -6.24 29.55
C ILE A 16 -9.22 -6.67 28.41
N LEU A 17 -9.96 -5.69 27.89
CA LEU A 17 -10.62 -5.75 26.59
C LEU A 17 -9.61 -6.30 25.58
N THR A 18 -9.86 -7.47 25.02
CA THR A 18 -9.28 -7.84 23.73
C THR A 18 -9.87 -6.89 22.69
N SER A 19 -9.34 -5.67 22.67
CA SER A 19 -9.31 -4.82 21.50
C SER A 19 -8.56 -5.65 20.47
N CYS A 20 -9.33 -6.44 19.73
CA CYS A 20 -8.92 -7.02 18.48
C CYS A 20 -8.55 -5.80 17.63
N GLY A 21 -7.26 -5.46 17.63
CA GLY A 21 -6.67 -4.49 16.73
C GLY A 21 -6.79 -5.05 15.33
N GLY A 22 -8.01 -5.04 14.81
CA GLY A 22 -8.26 -5.08 13.38
C GLY A 22 -7.60 -3.82 12.85
N SER A 23 -6.36 -3.96 12.39
CA SER A 23 -5.80 -3.05 11.41
C SER A 23 -6.89 -2.89 10.36
N LYS A 24 -7.48 -1.69 10.29
CA LYS A 24 -8.34 -1.35 9.17
C LYS A 24 -7.51 -1.64 7.93
N SER A 25 -7.85 -2.70 7.21
CA SER A 25 -7.37 -2.86 5.84
C SER A 25 -7.79 -1.58 5.14
N SER A 26 -6.81 -0.81 4.66
CA SER A 26 -7.17 0.38 3.89
C SER A 26 -7.95 -0.10 2.68
N ASP A 27 -9.15 0.45 2.46
CA ASP A 27 -9.98 0.19 1.27
C ASP A 27 -9.31 0.69 -0.03
N ASN A 28 -8.11 1.25 0.08
CA ASN A 28 -7.30 1.67 -1.03
C ASN A 28 -6.80 0.46 -1.85
N PRO A 29 -7.27 0.31 -3.10
CA PRO A 29 -6.94 -0.86 -3.92
C PRO A 29 -5.46 -0.91 -4.32
N PHE A 30 -4.71 0.19 -4.13
CA PHE A 30 -3.31 0.28 -4.49
C PHE A 30 -2.38 -0.36 -3.46
N ILE A 31 -2.80 -0.54 -2.20
CA ILE A 31 -1.90 -0.99 -1.13
C ILE A 31 -1.20 -2.31 -1.48
N GLY A 32 0.11 -2.33 -1.26
CA GLY A 32 1.01 -3.44 -1.58
C GLY A 32 1.97 -3.15 -2.73
N LYS A 33 2.58 -4.22 -3.25
CA LYS A 33 3.61 -4.16 -4.29
C LYS A 33 3.05 -4.46 -5.67
N TRP A 34 3.46 -3.66 -6.64
CA TRP A 34 3.08 -3.77 -8.04
C TRP A 34 4.31 -3.65 -8.91
N GLU A 35 4.51 -4.56 -9.85
CA GLU A 35 5.66 -4.56 -10.74
C GLU A 35 5.23 -4.20 -12.16
N ILE A 36 5.95 -3.29 -12.82
CA ILE A 36 5.75 -3.00 -14.24
C ILE A 36 6.13 -4.25 -15.04
N THR A 37 5.11 -4.94 -15.59
CA THR A 37 5.28 -6.14 -16.41
C THR A 37 5.20 -5.82 -17.91
N GLU A 38 4.44 -4.79 -18.28
CA GLU A 38 4.31 -4.31 -19.66
C GLU A 38 4.53 -2.80 -19.69
N ALA A 39 5.19 -2.31 -20.74
CA ALA A 39 5.51 -0.89 -20.88
C ALA A 39 5.47 -0.46 -22.35
N GLU A 40 4.90 0.71 -22.61
CA GLU A 40 4.81 1.33 -23.93
C GLU A 40 5.20 2.81 -23.85
N GLY A 41 5.70 3.35 -24.97
CA GLY A 41 6.10 4.75 -25.09
C GLY A 41 7.61 4.95 -25.15
N THR A 42 8.02 6.21 -25.15
CA THR A 42 9.43 6.60 -25.33
C THR A 42 10.30 6.08 -24.18
N MET A 43 11.27 5.23 -24.52
CA MET A 43 12.19 4.56 -23.59
C MET A 43 11.51 3.73 -22.48
N ALA A 44 10.27 3.29 -22.69
CA ALA A 44 9.45 2.67 -21.65
C ALA A 44 10.00 1.32 -21.13
N GLU A 45 10.71 0.56 -21.96
CA GLU A 45 11.32 -0.72 -21.57
C GLU A 45 12.32 -0.58 -20.41
N MET A 46 12.94 0.59 -20.22
CA MET A 46 13.85 0.84 -19.08
C MET A 46 13.13 0.82 -17.73
N ASN A 47 11.80 0.99 -17.73
CA ASN A 47 10.99 0.98 -16.51
C ASN A 47 10.46 -0.41 -16.14
N LYS A 48 10.55 -1.42 -17.02
CA LYS A 48 10.10 -2.78 -16.70
C LYS A 48 10.86 -3.36 -15.52
N GLY A 49 10.13 -4.08 -14.67
CA GLY A 49 10.65 -4.60 -13.40
C GLY A 49 10.70 -3.56 -12.27
N THR A 50 10.33 -2.30 -12.52
CA THR A 50 10.18 -1.32 -11.43
C THR A 50 9.02 -1.75 -10.54
N VAL A 51 9.28 -1.84 -9.23
CA VAL A 51 8.27 -2.16 -8.22
C VAL A 51 7.80 -0.90 -7.53
N TYR A 52 6.49 -0.71 -7.51
CA TYR A 52 5.76 0.36 -6.86
C TYR A 52 5.17 -0.24 -5.57
N GLU A 53 5.66 0.18 -4.41
CA GLU A 53 5.16 -0.24 -3.11
C GLU A 53 4.34 0.90 -2.50
N PHE A 54 3.01 0.77 -2.57
CA PHE A 54 2.09 1.69 -1.91
C PHE A 54 1.99 1.29 -0.43
N ILE A 55 2.63 2.07 0.42
CA ILE A 55 2.83 1.78 1.86
C ILE A 55 1.55 2.13 2.65
N ASP A 56 0.95 3.28 2.31
CA ASP A 56 -0.28 3.79 2.89
C ASP A 56 -1.01 4.67 1.85
N ASP A 57 -2.04 5.41 2.27
CA ASP A 57 -2.88 6.24 1.40
C ASP A 57 -2.19 7.47 0.81
N SER A 58 -0.96 7.75 1.21
CA SER A 58 -0.20 8.93 0.80
C SER A 58 1.24 8.65 0.38
N ASN A 59 1.82 7.51 0.78
CA ASN A 59 3.22 7.19 0.57
C ASN A 59 3.42 6.01 -0.39
N VAL A 60 4.37 6.18 -1.30
CA VAL A 60 4.78 5.13 -2.25
C VAL A 60 6.31 5.10 -2.37
N GLU A 61 6.88 3.90 -2.49
CA GLU A 61 8.29 3.69 -2.80
C GLU A 61 8.43 3.00 -4.15
N PHE A 62 9.31 3.50 -5.00
CA PHE A 62 9.67 2.93 -6.29
C PHE A 62 11.03 2.25 -6.15
N SER A 63 11.18 1.06 -6.73
CA SER A 63 12.47 0.36 -6.72
C SER A 63 12.78 -0.36 -8.02
N LEU A 64 14.03 -0.23 -8.47
CA LEU A 64 14.57 -0.92 -9.65
C LEU A 64 16.07 -1.17 -9.43
N GLY A 65 16.52 -2.41 -9.60
CA GLY A 65 17.96 -2.74 -9.54
C GLY A 65 18.66 -2.34 -8.23
N GLY A 66 17.95 -2.33 -7.09
CA GLY A 66 18.49 -1.92 -5.79
C GLY A 66 18.43 -0.42 -5.49
N ILE A 67 18.11 0.41 -6.48
CA ILE A 67 17.81 1.83 -6.27
C ILE A 67 16.39 1.96 -5.73
N LYS A 68 16.20 2.86 -4.76
CA LYS A 68 14.91 3.16 -4.14
C LYS A 68 14.63 4.65 -4.18
N THR A 69 13.40 5.03 -4.44
CA THR A 69 12.96 6.43 -4.43
C THR A 69 11.58 6.52 -3.78
N LYS A 70 11.44 7.42 -2.81
CA LYS A 70 10.18 7.66 -2.13
C LYS A 70 9.45 8.84 -2.75
N ALA A 71 8.14 8.74 -2.83
CA ALA A 71 7.26 9.82 -3.25
C ALA A 71 6.01 9.85 -2.38
N THR A 72 5.30 10.96 -2.47
CA THR A 72 3.91 11.01 -2.02
C THR A 72 2.98 10.90 -3.20
N TYR A 73 1.74 10.44 -2.96
CA TYR A 73 0.70 10.41 -3.98
C TYR A 73 -0.66 10.84 -3.41
N LYS A 74 -1.56 11.26 -4.31
CA LYS A 74 -2.96 11.55 -4.00
C LYS A 74 -3.85 11.02 -5.11
N LYS A 75 -5.03 10.51 -4.74
CA LYS A 75 -6.07 10.06 -5.68
C LYS A 75 -7.18 11.11 -5.80
N SER A 76 -7.59 11.42 -7.03
CA SER A 76 -8.80 12.19 -7.32
C SER A 76 -9.50 11.58 -8.54
N GLY A 77 -10.65 10.93 -8.32
CA GLY A 77 -11.27 10.07 -9.33
C GLY A 77 -10.31 8.95 -9.76
N ASP A 78 -10.09 8.81 -11.06
CA ASP A 78 -9.15 7.83 -11.62
C ASP A 78 -7.71 8.35 -11.73
N THR A 79 -7.47 9.60 -11.35
CA THR A 79 -6.14 10.21 -11.46
C THR A 79 -5.34 10.00 -10.18
N LEU A 80 -4.13 9.46 -10.31
CA LEU A 80 -3.08 9.52 -9.30
C LEU A 80 -2.10 10.65 -9.63
N SER A 81 -1.85 11.53 -8.67
CA SER A 81 -0.80 12.55 -8.74
C SER A 81 0.32 12.18 -7.78
N TYR A 82 1.55 12.11 -8.28
CA TYR A 82 2.76 11.78 -7.54
C TYR A 82 3.63 13.02 -7.36
N SER A 83 4.32 13.13 -6.22
CA SER A 83 5.29 14.18 -5.95
C SER A 83 6.61 13.60 -5.47
N PHE A 84 7.65 13.85 -6.25
CA PHE A 84 9.05 13.47 -6.03
C PHE A 84 9.85 14.75 -5.74
N GLY A 85 9.77 15.26 -4.50
CA GLY A 85 10.35 16.55 -4.16
C GLY A 85 9.70 17.68 -4.97
N THR A 86 10.44 18.28 -5.90
CA THR A 86 9.93 19.37 -6.77
C THR A 86 9.31 18.87 -8.08
N ILE A 87 9.45 17.59 -8.40
CA ILE A 87 8.92 16.99 -9.63
C ILE A 87 7.54 16.42 -9.34
N ASN A 88 6.54 16.83 -10.12
CA ASN A 88 5.19 16.30 -10.02
C ASN A 88 4.84 15.53 -11.30
N MET A 89 4.21 14.37 -11.13
CA MET A 89 3.72 13.54 -12.22
C MET A 89 2.26 13.21 -11.97
N SER A 90 1.53 12.87 -13.03
CA SER A 90 0.17 12.36 -12.87
C SER A 90 -0.13 11.28 -13.91
N ALA A 91 -1.06 10.40 -13.56
CA ALA A 91 -1.49 9.31 -14.41
C ALA A 91 -2.97 8.97 -14.16
N ILE A 92 -3.64 8.49 -15.19
CA ILE A 92 -4.93 7.79 -15.05
C ILE A 92 -4.63 6.34 -14.70
N VAL A 93 -5.30 5.82 -13.68
CA VAL A 93 -5.00 4.52 -13.10
C VAL A 93 -6.28 3.71 -12.87
N LYS A 94 -6.30 2.48 -13.38
CA LYS A 94 -7.43 1.55 -13.22
C LYS A 94 -6.95 0.22 -12.66
N VAL A 95 -7.51 -0.20 -11.54
CA VAL A 95 -7.20 -1.49 -10.89
C VAL A 95 -8.31 -2.49 -11.14
N GLU A 96 -7.94 -3.67 -11.65
CA GLU A 96 -8.84 -4.79 -11.94
C GLU A 96 -8.18 -6.07 -11.40
N GLY A 97 -8.54 -6.45 -10.17
CA GLY A 97 -7.91 -7.59 -9.49
C GLY A 97 -6.40 -7.38 -9.29
N ASN A 98 -5.60 -8.23 -9.92
CA ASN A 98 -4.14 -8.21 -9.82
C ASN A 98 -3.46 -7.37 -10.91
N LYS A 99 -4.23 -6.62 -11.71
CA LYS A 99 -3.70 -5.76 -12.77
C LYS A 99 -4.03 -4.29 -12.50
N MET A 100 -3.04 -3.43 -12.71
CA MET A 100 -3.18 -1.98 -12.67
C MET A 100 -2.75 -1.43 -14.02
N ASN A 101 -3.67 -0.81 -14.75
CA ASN A 101 -3.34 -0.05 -15.94
C ASN A 101 -2.97 1.37 -15.51
N PHE A 102 -1.84 1.86 -16.01
CA PHE A 102 -1.30 3.18 -15.72
C PHE A 102 -1.06 3.91 -17.05
N GLN A 103 -1.61 5.10 -17.19
CA GLN A 103 -1.38 5.96 -18.34
C GLN A 103 -0.87 7.32 -17.85
N SER A 104 0.39 7.65 -18.18
CA SER A 104 0.93 8.95 -17.82
C SER A 104 0.15 10.08 -18.50
N LEU A 105 -0.09 11.15 -17.77
CA LEU A 105 -0.63 12.41 -18.29
C LEU A 105 0.47 13.44 -18.61
N THR A 106 1.73 13.12 -18.25
CA THR A 106 2.89 14.01 -18.42
C THR A 106 3.88 13.49 -19.45
N SER A 107 3.64 12.31 -20.04
CA SER A 107 4.43 11.71 -21.11
C SER A 107 3.57 10.78 -21.97
N ASP A 108 4.16 10.17 -23.00
CA ASP A 108 3.53 9.12 -23.82
C ASP A 108 3.55 7.73 -23.18
N GLN A 109 4.08 7.60 -21.95
CA GLN A 109 4.32 6.32 -21.32
C GLN A 109 3.04 5.70 -20.75
N LYS A 110 2.89 4.39 -20.98
CA LYS A 110 1.83 3.55 -20.42
C LYS A 110 2.44 2.29 -19.83
N PHE A 111 1.90 1.85 -18.70
CA PHE A 111 2.36 0.64 -18.02
C PHE A 111 1.18 -0.25 -17.66
N VAL A 112 1.43 -1.56 -17.68
CA VAL A 112 0.63 -2.53 -16.92
C VAL A 112 1.48 -2.98 -15.74
N LEU A 113 0.97 -2.76 -14.54
CA LEU A 113 1.55 -3.26 -13.32
C LEU A 113 0.78 -4.49 -12.82
N THR A 114 1.52 -5.53 -12.42
CA THR A 114 0.94 -6.74 -11.85
C THR A 114 1.26 -6.81 -10.36
N LYS A 115 0.28 -7.21 -9.55
CA LYS A 115 0.45 -7.35 -8.11
C LYS A 115 1.46 -8.46 -7.79
N LYS A 116 2.38 -8.18 -6.86
CA LYS A 116 3.48 -9.06 -6.45
C LYS A 116 3.21 -9.78 -5.13
#